data_AF-A0A3N6F7I5-F1
#
_entry.id   AF-A0A3N6F7I5-F1
#
_cell.length_a   1.000
_cell.length_b   1.000
_cell.length_c   1.000
_cell.angle_alpha   90.00
_cell.angle_beta   90.00
_cell.angle_gamma   90.00
#
_symmetry.space_group_name_H-M   'P 1'
#
loop_
_entity.id
_entity.type
_entity.pdbx_description
1 polymer ?
#
loop_
_entity_poly.entity_id
_entity_poly.type
_entity_poly.pdbx_seq_one_letter_code
_entity_poly.pdbx_strand_id
1 'polypeptide(L)'
;MRLRSKSMLFVAASVAFLSATTITSASAATGVVLSAETTGAFGDAYVTFASRTYASKIEFRSVDTLADGHHARLRLITKRSNGVQATWPWRINYGGKGAQPEWTTSLTDKEGIAEVRLQVCRGEGDALINCVYSDWRSNGLA
;
A
#
# COMPACT_ATOMS: atom_id res chain seq x y z
N MET A 1 -75.82 7.23 -47.90
CA MET A 1 -75.79 6.53 -46.61
C MET A 1 -74.34 6.57 -46.10
N ARG A 2 -74.12 7.18 -44.94
CA ARG A 2 -72.79 7.48 -44.36
C ARG A 2 -72.16 6.23 -43.77
N LEU A 3 -70.85 6.04 -43.91
CA LEU A 3 -70.02 5.44 -42.87
C LEU A 3 -68.60 6.03 -42.88
N ARG A 4 -68.29 6.68 -41.75
CA ARG A 4 -67.01 7.28 -41.37
C ARG A 4 -65.99 6.16 -41.10
N SER A 5 -64.80 6.23 -41.68
CA SER A 5 -63.64 5.47 -41.17
C SER A 5 -62.73 6.43 -40.40
N LYS A 6 -62.49 6.09 -39.13
CA LYS A 6 -61.78 6.89 -38.13
C LYS A 6 -60.27 6.69 -38.30
N SER A 7 -59.54 7.80 -38.38
CA SER A 7 -58.09 7.87 -38.18
C SER A 7 -57.72 7.28 -36.82
N MET A 8 -56.81 6.30 -36.81
CA MET A 8 -56.10 5.85 -35.60
C MET A 8 -54.63 6.20 -35.76
N LEU A 9 -54.26 7.35 -35.20
CA LEU A 9 -52.88 7.70 -34.87
C LEU A 9 -52.49 6.89 -33.64
N PHE A 10 -51.64 5.88 -33.81
CA PHE A 10 -50.94 5.24 -32.70
C PHE A 10 -49.64 5.99 -32.45
N VAL A 11 -49.63 6.80 -31.39
CA VAL A 11 -48.42 7.33 -30.76
C VAL A 11 -48.19 6.50 -29.50
N ALA A 12 -47.04 5.84 -29.40
CA ALA A 12 -46.56 5.26 -28.16
C ALA A 12 -45.06 5.53 -28.05
N ALA A 13 -44.71 6.18 -26.94
CA ALA A 13 -43.45 6.87 -26.68
C ALA A 13 -42.29 5.92 -26.41
N SER A 14 -41.13 6.23 -27.00
CA SER A 14 -39.84 5.61 -26.67
C SER A 14 -39.37 6.14 -25.32
N VAL A 15 -39.45 5.34 -24.26
CA VAL A 15 -38.83 5.65 -22.97
C VAL A 15 -37.34 5.30 -23.05
N ALA A 16 -36.51 6.29 -23.31
CA ALA A 16 -35.05 6.15 -23.25
C ALA A 16 -34.63 6.04 -21.77
N PHE A 17 -34.29 4.83 -21.32
CA PHE A 17 -33.60 4.63 -20.05
C PHE A 17 -32.16 5.13 -20.20
N LEU A 18 -31.88 6.32 -19.68
CA LEU A 18 -30.53 6.87 -19.59
C LEU A 18 -29.83 6.22 -18.39
N SER A 19 -29.14 5.11 -18.64
CA SER A 19 -28.28 4.47 -17.63
C SER A 19 -27.13 5.42 -17.31
N ALA A 20 -27.19 6.08 -16.15
CA ALA A 20 -26.08 6.83 -15.59
C ALA A 20 -24.97 5.84 -15.20
N THR A 21 -24.02 5.61 -16.09
CA THR A 21 -22.78 4.93 -15.73
C THR A 21 -21.99 5.87 -14.84
N THR A 22 -21.97 5.58 -13.55
CA THR A 22 -21.05 6.25 -12.62
C THR A 22 -19.63 5.89 -13.04
N ILE A 23 -18.97 6.81 -13.74
CA ILE A 23 -17.54 6.71 -14.04
C ILE A 23 -16.81 6.86 -12.70
N THR A 24 -16.51 5.74 -12.04
CA THR A 24 -15.58 5.78 -10.92
C THR A 24 -14.20 6.02 -11.51
N SER A 25 -13.62 7.18 -11.24
CA SER A 25 -12.23 7.47 -11.59
C SER A 25 -11.34 6.43 -10.89
N ALA A 26 -10.77 5.49 -11.65
CA ALA A 26 -9.73 4.62 -11.14
C ALA A 26 -8.48 5.47 -10.92
N SER A 27 -8.16 5.81 -9.67
CA SER A 27 -6.88 6.42 -9.34
C SER A 27 -5.78 5.40 -9.63
N ALA A 28 -4.84 5.77 -10.51
CA ALA A 28 -3.66 4.95 -10.79
C ALA A 28 -2.84 4.81 -9.50
N ALA A 29 -2.72 3.59 -9.00
CA ALA A 29 -1.93 3.32 -7.81
C ALA A 29 -0.44 3.46 -8.13
N THR A 30 0.29 4.25 -7.34
CA THR A 30 1.75 4.40 -7.51
C THR A 30 2.46 3.43 -6.58
N GLY A 31 3.35 2.59 -7.13
CA GLY A 31 4.12 1.61 -6.37
C GLY A 31 5.58 2.02 -6.19
N VAL A 32 6.16 1.75 -5.02
CA VAL A 32 7.60 1.93 -4.75
C VAL A 32 8.20 0.68 -4.12
N VAL A 33 9.47 0.41 -4.44
CA VAL A 33 10.27 -0.67 -3.84
C VAL A 33 11.27 -0.07 -2.86
N LEU A 34 11.36 -0.68 -1.68
CA LEU A 34 12.29 -0.35 -0.62
C LEU A 34 13.11 -1.60 -0.31
N SER A 35 14.41 -1.44 -0.09
CA SER A 35 15.26 -2.51 0.41
C SER A 35 16.34 -1.94 1.29
N ALA A 36 16.74 -2.70 2.30
CA ALA A 36 17.88 -2.36 3.14
C ALA A 36 18.51 -3.64 3.69
N GLU A 37 19.83 -3.62 3.85
CA GLU A 37 20.60 -4.74 4.36
C GLU A 37 21.61 -4.28 5.41
N THR A 38 21.74 -5.07 6.46
CA THR A 38 22.76 -4.92 7.48
C THR A 38 23.31 -6.29 7.84
N THR A 39 24.37 -6.34 8.64
CA THR A 39 24.93 -7.61 9.09
C THR A 39 23.86 -8.45 9.80
N GLY A 40 23.56 -9.63 9.24
CA GLY A 40 22.60 -10.58 9.80
C GLY A 40 21.12 -10.26 9.54
N ALA A 41 20.76 -9.21 8.81
CA ALA A 41 19.37 -8.94 8.50
C ALA A 41 19.21 -8.24 7.14
N PHE A 42 18.32 -8.79 6.32
CA PHE A 42 17.87 -8.19 5.08
C PHE A 42 16.36 -7.98 5.13
N GLY A 43 15.89 -6.94 4.46
CA GLY A 43 14.46 -6.75 4.25
C GLY A 43 14.16 -5.94 3.01
N ASP A 44 13.05 -6.26 2.37
CA ASP A 44 12.46 -5.48 1.31
C ASP A 44 10.97 -5.25 1.54
N ALA A 45 10.48 -4.19 0.92
CA ALA A 45 9.06 -3.87 0.93
C ALA A 45 8.61 -3.29 -0.40
N TYR A 46 7.40 -3.68 -0.82
CA TYR A 46 6.67 -3.04 -1.91
C TYR A 46 5.47 -2.29 -1.36
N VAL A 47 5.41 -0.98 -1.64
CA VAL A 47 4.35 -0.10 -1.14
C VAL A 47 3.54 0.43 -2.31
N THR A 48 2.24 0.16 -2.30
CA THR A 48 1.26 0.66 -3.26
C THR A 48 0.43 1.76 -2.61
N PHE A 49 0.56 2.99 -3.13
CA PHE A 49 -0.23 4.14 -2.71
C PHE A 49 -1.54 4.22 -3.48
N ALA A 50 -2.63 4.45 -2.76
CA ALA A 50 -3.94 4.75 -3.33
C ALA A 50 -4.30 6.24 -3.19
N SER A 51 -3.70 6.95 -2.24
CA SER A 51 -3.86 8.40 -2.09
C SER A 51 -2.66 9.02 -1.34
N ARG A 52 -2.72 10.34 -1.10
CA ARG A 52 -1.78 11.05 -0.23
C ARG A 52 -1.82 10.60 1.22
N THR A 53 -2.88 9.93 1.67
CA THR A 53 -3.12 9.56 3.07
C THR A 53 -3.24 8.05 3.25
N TYR A 54 -3.19 7.28 2.18
CA TYR A 54 -3.47 5.84 2.20
C TYR A 54 -2.52 5.04 1.30
N ALA A 55 -1.80 4.11 1.90
CA ALA A 55 -1.12 3.00 1.22
C ALA A 55 -2.03 1.77 1.29
N SER A 56 -2.58 1.38 0.13
CA SER A 56 -3.54 0.29 0.02
C SER A 56 -2.92 -1.09 0.23
N LYS A 57 -1.63 -1.22 -0.10
CA LYS A 57 -0.89 -2.46 0.05
C LYS A 57 0.55 -2.17 0.44
N ILE A 58 1.04 -2.87 1.44
CA ILE A 58 2.43 -2.91 1.85
C ILE A 58 2.80 -4.37 2.02
N GLU A 59 3.67 -4.86 1.15
CA GLU A 59 4.21 -6.21 1.20
C GLU A 59 5.61 -6.10 1.77
N PHE A 60 5.89 -6.88 2.81
CA PHE A 60 7.20 -6.97 3.42
C PHE A 60 7.75 -8.36 3.24
N ARG A 61 9.07 -8.45 3.05
CA ARG A 61 9.82 -9.70 3.18
C ARG A 61 11.04 -9.45 4.07
N SER A 62 11.25 -10.31 5.05
CA SER A 62 12.44 -10.25 5.91
C SER A 62 13.24 -11.53 5.78
N VAL A 63 14.57 -11.41 5.79
CA VAL A 63 15.48 -12.56 5.78
C VAL A 63 16.49 -12.39 6.90
N ASP A 64 16.57 -13.39 7.76
CA ASP A 64 17.68 -13.53 8.70
C ASP A 64 18.83 -14.25 7.99
N THR A 65 19.97 -13.57 7.87
CA THR A 65 21.10 -14.06 7.07
C THR A 65 22.16 -14.79 7.91
N LEU A 66 22.07 -14.74 9.24
CA LEU A 66 23.04 -15.34 10.16
C LEU A 66 22.36 -16.36 11.09
N ALA A 67 23.10 -17.40 11.49
CA ALA A 67 22.63 -18.38 12.48
C ALA A 67 23.28 -18.06 13.83
N ASP A 68 22.84 -16.99 14.47
CA ASP A 68 23.43 -16.47 15.71
C ASP A 68 22.42 -16.35 16.87
N GLY A 69 21.17 -16.74 16.65
CA GLY A 69 20.10 -16.67 17.65
C GLY A 69 19.43 -15.30 17.75
N HIS A 70 19.85 -14.32 16.95
CA HIS A 70 19.16 -13.04 16.83
C HIS A 70 18.09 -13.10 15.74
N HIS A 71 17.22 -12.09 15.71
CA HIS A 71 16.12 -12.02 14.76
C HIS A 71 16.24 -10.78 13.87
N ALA A 72 16.11 -11.02 12.57
CA ALA A 72 15.85 -9.94 11.62
C ALA A 72 14.46 -9.35 11.90
N ARG A 73 14.36 -8.03 11.88
CA ARG A 73 13.12 -7.30 12.03
C ARG A 73 13.08 -6.11 11.10
N LEU A 74 11.91 -5.76 10.63
CA LEU A 74 11.72 -4.61 9.75
C LEU A 74 10.47 -3.81 10.14
N ARG A 75 10.45 -2.53 9.78
CA ARG A 75 9.27 -1.68 9.88
C ARG A 75 9.29 -0.58 8.83
N LEU A 76 8.12 -0.07 8.50
CA LEU A 76 8.00 1.13 7.67
C LEU A 76 8.11 2.39 8.52
N ILE A 77 8.66 3.44 7.92
CA ILE A 77 8.62 4.80 8.43
C ILE A 77 8.03 5.67 7.34
N THR A 78 7.01 6.46 7.68
CA THR A 78 6.43 7.48 6.80
C THR A 78 6.96 8.85 7.18
N LYS A 79 7.05 9.75 6.21
CA LYS A 79 7.34 11.17 6.40
C LYS A 79 6.27 12.00 5.71
N ARG A 80 5.74 12.97 6.43
CA ARG A 80 4.72 13.92 5.97
C ARG A 80 5.37 15.06 5.20
N SER A 81 4.58 15.85 4.47
CA SER A 81 5.07 17.01 3.71
C SER A 81 5.72 18.09 4.60
N ASN A 82 5.32 18.17 5.87
CA ASN A 82 5.93 19.04 6.87
C ASN A 82 7.21 18.44 7.52
N GLY A 83 7.69 17.28 7.04
CA GLY A 83 8.90 16.62 7.54
C GLY A 83 8.70 15.74 8.79
N VAL A 84 7.51 15.76 9.41
CA VAL A 84 7.22 14.91 10.58
C VAL A 84 7.20 13.44 10.16
N GLN A 85 7.88 12.60 10.95
CA GLN A 85 7.98 11.16 10.70
C GLN A 85 7.06 10.38 11.65
N ALA A 86 6.44 9.32 11.13
CA ALA A 86 5.74 8.32 11.93
C ALA A 86 6.39 6.95 11.74
N THR A 87 6.58 6.23 12.84
CA THR A 87 7.14 4.87 12.84
C THR A 87 6.03 3.86 13.06
N TRP A 88 6.04 2.80 12.26
CA TRP A 88 5.00 1.78 12.29
C TRP A 88 5.49 0.52 13.02
N PRO A 89 4.59 -0.37 13.46
CA PRO A 89 4.95 -1.56 14.23
C PRO A 89 5.98 -2.45 13.51
N TRP A 90 6.82 -3.11 14.31
CA TRP A 90 7.79 -4.08 13.82
C TRP A 90 7.13 -5.34 13.25
N ARG A 91 7.74 -5.90 12.21
CA ARG A 91 7.59 -7.30 11.78
C ARG A 91 8.89 -8.02 12.12
N ILE A 92 8.78 -9.14 12.80
CA ILE A 92 9.94 -9.87 13.34
C ILE A 92 9.97 -11.25 12.72
N ASN A 93 11.13 -11.63 12.18
CA ASN A 93 11.40 -12.93 11.63
C ASN A 93 11.91 -13.87 12.73
N TYR A 94 11.02 -14.74 13.21
CA TYR A 94 11.35 -15.78 14.20
C TYR A 94 11.74 -17.12 13.55
N GLY A 95 11.78 -17.22 12.22
CA GLY A 95 12.09 -18.47 11.52
C GLY A 95 13.57 -18.85 11.52
N GLY A 96 14.44 -17.96 12.00
CA GLY A 96 15.90 -18.14 12.00
C GLY A 96 16.52 -18.03 10.62
N LYS A 97 17.81 -18.43 10.52
CA LYS A 97 18.63 -18.27 9.31
C LYS A 97 17.94 -18.84 8.07
N GLY A 98 17.82 -17.99 7.05
CA GLY A 98 17.30 -18.35 5.72
C GLY A 98 15.77 -18.37 5.65
N ALA A 99 15.05 -18.22 6.75
CA ALA A 99 13.60 -18.04 6.71
C ALA A 99 13.26 -16.70 6.07
N GLN A 100 12.25 -16.71 5.20
CA GLN A 100 11.82 -15.54 4.41
C GLN A 100 10.33 -15.24 4.63
N PRO A 101 9.89 -14.95 5.88
CA PRO A 101 8.49 -14.61 6.12
C PRO A 101 8.08 -13.36 5.34
N GLU A 102 6.84 -13.40 4.86
CA GLU A 102 6.19 -12.32 4.14
C GLU A 102 4.98 -11.82 4.91
N TRP A 103 4.73 -10.51 4.87
CA TRP A 103 3.57 -9.88 5.49
C TRP A 103 2.93 -8.89 4.54
N THR A 104 1.61 -8.96 4.41
CA THR A 104 0.84 -7.98 3.65
C THR A 104 -0.04 -7.16 4.60
N THR A 105 0.02 -5.84 4.49
CA THR A 105 -0.77 -4.93 5.32
C THR A 105 -1.15 -3.68 4.53
N SER A 106 -1.88 -2.77 5.16
CA SER A 106 -2.21 -1.45 4.63
C SER A 106 -1.98 -0.40 5.70
N LEU A 107 -1.96 0.87 5.31
CA LEU A 107 -1.61 1.95 6.21
C LEU A 107 -2.35 3.24 5.85
N THR A 108 -2.90 3.89 6.85
CA THR A 108 -3.56 5.19 6.72
C THR A 108 -2.88 6.18 7.66
N ASP A 109 -2.41 7.31 7.12
CA ASP A 109 -1.98 8.48 7.89
C ASP A 109 -2.89 9.65 7.51
N LYS A 110 -3.72 10.09 8.46
CA LYS A 110 -4.69 11.18 8.24
C LYS A 110 -4.00 12.51 7.89
N GLU A 111 -2.75 12.69 8.30
CA GLU A 111 -1.97 13.89 8.05
C GLU A 111 -1.12 13.80 6.77
N GLY A 112 -1.15 12.63 6.11
CA GLY A 112 -0.53 12.42 4.81
C GLY A 112 0.77 11.60 4.85
N ILE A 113 1.16 11.13 3.67
CA ILE A 113 2.32 10.29 3.40
C ILE A 113 3.00 10.90 2.18
N ALA A 114 4.04 11.71 2.41
CA ALA A 114 4.83 12.31 1.34
C ALA A 114 5.94 11.37 0.89
N GLU A 115 6.64 10.74 1.83
CA GLU A 115 7.71 9.80 1.57
C GLU A 115 7.64 8.60 2.52
N VAL A 116 8.22 7.49 2.11
CA VAL A 116 8.36 6.26 2.91
C VAL A 116 9.79 5.76 2.87
N ARG A 117 10.21 5.08 3.94
CA ARG A 117 11.45 4.28 3.96
C ARG A 117 11.27 3.04 4.81
N LEU A 118 12.10 2.05 4.55
CA LEU A 118 12.18 0.83 5.33
C LEU A 118 13.28 0.98 6.38
N GLN A 119 13.03 0.52 7.60
CA GLN A 119 14.07 0.28 8.59
C GLN A 119 14.20 -1.22 8.79
N VAL A 120 15.41 -1.74 8.65
CA VAL A 120 15.74 -3.14 8.91
C VAL A 120 16.75 -3.19 10.05
N CYS A 121 16.52 -4.05 11.02
CA CYS A 121 17.41 -4.23 12.15
C CYS A 121 17.62 -5.72 12.44
N ARG A 122 18.73 -6.02 13.09
CA ARG A 122 18.98 -7.27 13.80
C ARG A 122 18.90 -7.00 15.29
N GLY A 123 18.31 -7.92 16.04
CA GLY A 123 18.28 -7.79 17.49
C GLY A 123 17.73 -9.01 18.19
N GLU A 124 17.75 -8.98 19.52
CA GLU A 124 17.34 -10.06 20.40
C GLU A 124 16.33 -9.54 21.41
N GLY A 125 15.13 -10.14 21.45
CA GLY A 125 14.02 -9.58 22.23
C GLY A 125 13.79 -8.10 21.89
N ASP A 126 13.81 -7.25 22.91
CA ASP A 126 13.64 -5.79 22.76
C ASP A 126 14.93 -5.05 22.39
N ALA A 127 16.10 -5.69 22.46
CA ALA A 127 17.38 -5.06 22.14
C ALA A 127 17.62 -5.01 20.63
N LEU A 128 17.94 -3.81 20.11
CA LEU A 128 18.40 -3.61 18.73
C LEU A 128 19.93 -3.60 18.73
N ILE A 129 20.54 -4.48 17.95
CA ILE A 129 22.01 -4.62 17.86
C ILE A 129 22.53 -3.70 16.76
N ASN A 130 21.97 -3.82 15.57
CA ASN A 130 22.34 -3.01 14.41
C ASN A 130 21.11 -2.75 13.53
N CYS A 131 21.10 -1.57 12.92
CA CYS A 131 19.99 -1.10 12.10
C CYS A 131 20.51 -0.39 10.86
N VAL A 132 19.75 -0.48 9.79
CA VAL A 132 19.93 0.22 8.53
C VAL A 132 18.60 0.78 8.06
N TYR A 133 18.67 1.81 7.24
CA TYR A 133 17.50 2.41 6.58
C TYR A 133 17.66 2.31 5.07
N SER A 134 16.57 2.07 4.36
CA SER A 134 16.54 2.33 2.92
C SER A 134 16.57 3.83 2.67
N ASP A 135 16.82 4.20 1.42
CA ASP A 135 16.53 5.54 0.94
C ASP A 135 15.05 5.89 1.11
N TRP A 136 14.78 7.19 1.19
CA TRP A 136 13.42 7.70 1.10
C TRP A 136 12.89 7.54 -0.32
N ARG A 137 11.65 7.08 -0.44
CA ARG A 137 10.91 7.05 -1.70
C ARG A 137 9.66 7.90 -1.58
N SER A 138 9.45 8.77 -2.56
CA SER A 138 8.27 9.63 -2.61
C SER A 138 7.02 8.84 -2.95
N ASN A 139 5.92 9.19 -2.30
CA ASN A 139 4.60 8.86 -2.78
C ASN A 139 4.32 9.72 -4.02
N GLY A 140 4.24 9.11 -5.21
CA GLY A 140 4.01 9.85 -6.45
C GLY A 140 2.65 10.55 -6.54
N LEU A 141 1.76 10.32 -5.57
CA LEU A 141 0.49 11.02 -5.45
C LEU A 141 0.56 12.25 -4.53
N ALA A 142 1.65 12.44 -3.77
CA ALA A 142 1.81 13.50 -2.76
C ALA A 142 2.03 14.89 -3.32
#